data_AF-A0A6P4B1Z7-F1
#
_entry.id   AF-A0A6P4B1Z7-F1
#
_cell.length_a   1.000
_cell.length_b   1.000
_cell.length_c   1.000
_cell.angle_alpha   90.00
_cell.angle_beta   90.00
_cell.angle_gamma   90.00
#
_symmetry.space_group_name_H-M   'P 1'
#
loop_
_entity.id
_entity.type
_entity.pdbx_description
1 polymer ?
#
loop_
_entity_poly.entity_id
_entity_poly.type
_entity_poly.pdbx_seq_one_letter_code
_entity_poly.pdbx_strand_id
1 'polypeptide(L)'
;MENKGETLEAVLKEAVDLENVPLEEVFQTLRCNSHGLTSEAAQQRLVIFGHNKLEEKKESKFLKFLGFMWNPLSWVMEAAAIMAIALANGGGKPPDWQDFVGIITLLLINSTISFIEENNAGNAAAALMARLAPKAKVLRDGRWSEEDASILVPGDIISIKLGDIIPADARLLDGDPLKIDQSALTGESLPATKGPGDSVYSGSTCKQGEIEAVVIATGVHTFFGKAAHLVDSTNQQGHFQKVLTAIGNFCICSIAVGMIIEIIVMYPIQHREYRPGIDNLLVLLIGGIPIAMPTVLSVTMAIGSHRLSQQGAITKRMTAIEEMAGMDVLCSDKTGTLTLNKLSVDKNLIEIFVKGVDADTVVLMAARASRVENQDAIDAAIVGMLADPKEARAGIQEMHFLPFNPTDKRTALTYIDAGGKMHRVSKGAPEQILNLVHNKSEIERRVHAVIEKFAERGLRSLAVAYQVNN
;
A
#
# COMPACT_ATOMS: atom_id res chain seq x y z
N MET A 1 23.26 28.07 -18.74
CA MET A 1 22.40 26.86 -18.73
C MET A 1 23.23 25.58 -18.61
N GLU A 2 24.48 25.53 -19.10
CA GLU A 2 25.38 24.36 -19.00
C GLU A 2 25.63 23.87 -17.56
N ASN A 3 25.88 24.78 -16.61
CA ASN A 3 26.15 24.42 -15.21
C ASN A 3 24.90 23.91 -14.44
N LYS A 4 23.71 23.83 -15.07
CA LYS A 4 22.49 23.27 -14.42
C LYS A 4 22.40 21.74 -14.54
N GLY A 5 22.89 21.18 -15.65
CA GLY A 5 22.84 19.73 -15.91
C GLY A 5 23.87 18.97 -15.07
N GLU A 6 25.10 19.49 -14.98
CA GLU A 6 26.23 18.81 -14.33
C GLU A 6 25.99 18.49 -12.85
N THR A 7 25.39 19.40 -12.07
CA THR A 7 25.09 19.14 -10.65
C THR A 7 23.98 18.13 -10.43
N LEU A 8 22.94 18.12 -11.28
CA LEU A 8 21.84 17.15 -11.18
C LEU A 8 22.29 15.76 -11.67
N GLU A 9 23.16 15.71 -12.67
CA GLU A 9 23.82 14.47 -13.10
C GLU A 9 24.76 13.91 -12.02
N ALA A 10 25.42 14.76 -11.24
CA ALA A 10 26.24 14.32 -10.10
C ALA A 10 25.39 13.71 -8.98
N VAL A 11 24.21 14.27 -8.70
CA VAL A 11 23.22 13.68 -7.78
C VAL A 11 22.70 12.35 -8.33
N LEU A 12 22.40 12.26 -9.62
CA LEU A 12 21.99 11.02 -10.28
C LEU A 12 23.08 9.93 -10.22
N LYS A 13 24.36 10.31 -10.31
CA LYS A 13 25.51 9.41 -10.16
C LYS A 13 25.88 9.11 -8.71
N GLU A 14 25.09 9.57 -7.74
CA GLU A 14 25.33 9.39 -6.31
C GLU A 14 26.73 9.89 -5.86
N ALA A 15 27.29 10.86 -6.57
CA ALA A 15 28.62 11.40 -6.27
C ALA A 15 28.62 12.36 -5.06
N VAL A 16 27.44 12.69 -4.53
CA VAL A 16 27.24 13.63 -3.42
C VAL A 16 26.41 12.96 -2.33
N ASP A 17 26.95 12.94 -1.12
CA ASP A 17 26.26 12.42 0.08
C ASP A 17 25.30 13.48 0.64
N LEU A 18 24.04 13.41 0.25
CA LEU A 18 22.99 14.33 0.71
C LEU A 18 22.45 13.98 2.11
N GLU A 19 22.83 12.84 2.68
CA GLU A 19 22.36 12.40 3.99
C GLU A 19 23.12 13.12 5.12
N ASN A 20 24.43 13.30 4.96
CA ASN A 20 25.30 13.79 6.04
C ASN A 20 25.70 15.27 5.96
N VAL A 21 25.47 15.95 4.83
CA VAL A 21 25.76 17.39 4.67
C VAL A 21 24.78 18.27 5.46
N PRO A 22 24.95 19.59 5.64
CA PRO A 22 23.92 20.44 6.26
C PRO A 22 22.70 20.67 5.35
N LEU A 23 21.52 20.96 5.92
CA LEU A 23 20.27 21.23 5.17
C LEU A 23 20.43 22.36 4.12
N GLU A 24 21.20 23.40 4.44
CA GLU A 24 21.49 24.51 3.52
C GLU A 24 22.23 24.04 2.27
N GLU A 25 23.15 23.09 2.42
CA GLU A 25 23.91 22.49 1.32
C GLU A 25 23.03 21.54 0.49
N VAL A 26 22.07 20.86 1.12
CA VAL A 26 21.03 20.08 0.42
C VAL A 26 20.20 20.99 -0.47
N PHE A 27 19.71 22.12 0.04
CA PHE A 27 18.94 23.09 -0.74
C PHE A 27 19.75 23.66 -1.91
N GLN A 28 21.04 23.95 -1.71
CA GLN A 28 21.93 24.43 -2.77
C GLN A 28 22.19 23.37 -3.85
N THR A 29 22.45 22.13 -3.42
CA THR A 29 22.79 21.02 -4.33
C THR A 29 21.58 20.58 -5.15
N LEU A 30 20.43 20.41 -4.49
CA LEU A 30 19.15 20.06 -5.14
C LEU A 30 18.47 21.27 -5.79
N ARG A 31 19.02 22.48 -5.60
CA ARG A 31 18.48 23.75 -6.11
C ARG A 31 16.98 23.89 -5.84
N CYS A 32 16.60 23.61 -4.61
CA CYS A 32 15.25 23.80 -4.11
C CYS A 32 15.25 24.87 -3.02
N ASN A 33 14.06 25.32 -2.68
CA ASN A 33 13.78 26.37 -1.72
C ASN A 33 12.64 25.91 -0.81
N SER A 34 12.53 26.49 0.38
CA SER A 34 11.51 26.15 1.38
C SER A 34 10.06 26.28 0.91
N HIS A 35 9.83 26.93 -0.24
CA HIS A 35 8.51 27.13 -0.84
C HIS A 35 8.14 26.03 -1.86
N GLY A 36 8.98 25.00 -2.00
CA GLY A 36 8.77 23.88 -2.91
C GLY A 36 9.24 24.16 -4.34
N LEU A 37 9.12 23.15 -5.21
CA LEU A 37 9.49 23.25 -6.62
C LEU A 37 8.35 23.84 -7.47
N THR A 38 8.71 24.42 -8.62
CA THR A 38 7.71 24.75 -9.64
C THR A 38 7.30 23.51 -10.43
N SER A 39 6.06 23.42 -10.91
CA SER A 39 5.58 22.27 -11.69
C SER A 39 6.45 21.96 -12.92
N GLU A 40 6.95 22.99 -13.62
CA GLU A 40 7.83 22.82 -14.78
C GLU A 40 9.18 22.19 -14.41
N ALA A 41 9.78 22.62 -13.30
CA ALA A 41 11.04 22.07 -12.81
C ALA A 41 10.89 20.61 -12.36
N ALA A 42 9.76 20.27 -11.74
CA ALA A 42 9.45 18.89 -11.37
C ALA A 42 9.35 17.99 -12.62
N GLN A 43 8.64 18.44 -13.66
CA GLN A 43 8.52 17.70 -14.91
C GLN A 43 9.86 17.49 -15.62
N GLN A 44 10.73 18.52 -15.62
CA GLN A 44 12.09 18.41 -16.18
C GLN A 44 12.93 17.39 -15.42
N ARG A 45 12.86 17.38 -14.08
CA ARG A 45 13.57 16.39 -13.24
C ARG A 45 13.04 14.99 -13.42
N LEU A 46 11.73 14.83 -13.65
CA LEU A 46 11.12 13.52 -13.90
C LEU A 46 11.68 12.86 -15.18
N VAL A 47 12.03 13.67 -16.19
CA VAL A 47 12.69 13.17 -17.42
C VAL A 47 14.14 12.74 -17.15
N ILE A 48 14.83 13.40 -16.22
CA ILE A 48 16.24 13.13 -15.89
C ILE A 48 16.38 11.93 -14.94
N PHE A 49 15.64 11.94 -13.83
CA PHE A 49 15.73 10.93 -12.76
C PHE A 49 14.80 9.73 -12.97
N GLY A 50 13.80 9.85 -13.87
CA GLY A 50 12.77 8.85 -14.03
C GLY A 50 11.70 8.89 -12.94
N HIS A 51 10.79 7.94 -12.99
CA HIS A 51 9.70 7.84 -12.01
C HIS A 51 10.19 7.23 -10.69
N ASN A 52 9.61 7.65 -9.56
CA ASN A 52 9.82 7.06 -8.25
C ASN A 52 9.10 5.70 -8.14
N LYS A 53 9.60 4.72 -8.89
CA LYS A 53 9.18 3.33 -8.87
C LYS A 53 10.42 2.44 -8.97
N LEU A 54 10.34 1.25 -8.40
CA LEU A 54 11.34 0.22 -8.66
C LEU A 54 11.24 -0.22 -10.12
N GLU A 55 12.37 -0.57 -10.72
CA GLU A 55 12.38 -1.05 -12.11
C GLU A 55 11.52 -2.30 -12.24
N GLU A 56 10.45 -2.19 -13.03
CA GLU A 56 9.67 -3.35 -13.44
C GLU A 56 10.48 -4.13 -14.47
N LYS A 57 10.78 -5.41 -14.17
CA LYS A 57 11.34 -6.33 -15.16
C LYS A 57 10.41 -6.39 -16.36
N LYS A 58 10.84 -5.79 -17.48
CA LYS A 58 10.11 -5.85 -18.74
C LYS A 58 10.26 -7.25 -19.33
N GLU A 59 9.31 -8.12 -19.03
CA GLU A 59 9.18 -9.37 -19.77
C GLU A 59 8.71 -9.07 -21.20
N SER A 60 9.41 -9.64 -22.18
CA SER A 60 8.94 -9.58 -23.57
C SER A 60 7.65 -10.36 -23.69
N LYS A 61 6.64 -9.77 -24.33
CA LYS A 61 5.36 -10.42 -24.63
C LYS A 61 5.54 -11.75 -25.36
N PHE A 62 6.56 -11.87 -26.21
CA PHE A 62 6.87 -13.11 -26.91
C PHE A 62 7.44 -14.20 -25.99
N LEU A 63 8.34 -13.83 -25.07
CA LEU A 63 8.86 -14.75 -24.05
C LEU A 63 7.74 -15.21 -23.11
N LYS A 64 6.83 -14.31 -22.74
CA LYS A 64 5.64 -14.65 -21.95
C LYS A 64 4.71 -15.62 -22.70
N PHE A 65 4.48 -15.39 -24.01
CA PHE A 65 3.75 -16.32 -24.87
C PHE A 65 4.39 -17.71 -24.90
N LEU A 66 5.71 -17.78 -25.09
CA LEU A 66 6.44 -19.05 -25.10
C LEU A 66 6.45 -19.74 -23.72
N GLY A 67 6.41 -18.96 -22.64
CA GLY A 67 6.27 -19.45 -21.27
C GLY A 67 4.95 -20.23 -21.06
N PHE A 68 3.87 -19.87 -21.74
CA PHE A 68 2.62 -20.64 -21.68
C PHE A 68 2.74 -22.04 -22.29
N MET A 69 3.60 -22.20 -23.31
CA MET A 69 3.91 -23.51 -23.90
C MET A 69 4.82 -24.35 -23.00
N TRP A 70 5.49 -23.75 -22.02
CA TRP A 70 6.55 -24.39 -21.22
C TRP A 70 6.11 -24.64 -19.77
N ASN A 71 4.88 -25.12 -19.59
CA ASN A 71 4.38 -25.57 -18.29
C ASN A 71 4.45 -27.12 -18.16
N PRO A 72 4.45 -27.69 -16.93
CA PRO A 72 4.58 -29.13 -16.74
C PRO A 72 3.54 -29.97 -17.48
N LEU A 73 2.31 -29.46 -17.65
CA LEU A 73 1.26 -30.14 -18.39
C LEU A 73 1.53 -30.15 -19.91
N SER A 74 2.12 -29.06 -20.42
CA SER A 74 2.50 -28.92 -21.83
C SER A 74 3.69 -29.82 -22.17
N TRP A 75 4.62 -30.07 -21.24
CA TRP A 75 5.69 -31.06 -21.44
C TRP A 75 5.16 -32.47 -21.67
N VAL A 76 4.10 -32.87 -20.96
CA VAL A 76 3.48 -34.19 -21.17
C VAL A 76 2.77 -34.25 -22.54
N MET A 77 2.13 -33.15 -22.96
CA MET A 77 1.54 -33.06 -24.31
C MET A 77 2.59 -33.05 -25.42
N GLU A 78 3.73 -32.38 -25.21
CA GLU A 78 4.85 -32.41 -26.14
C GLU A 78 5.46 -33.82 -26.23
N ALA A 79 5.58 -34.52 -25.09
CA ALA A 79 5.95 -35.93 -25.08
C ALA A 79 4.94 -36.80 -25.84
N ALA A 80 3.63 -36.54 -25.73
CA ALA A 80 2.60 -37.23 -26.50
C ALA A 80 2.71 -36.94 -28.01
N ALA A 81 3.01 -35.70 -28.40
CA ALA A 81 3.26 -35.33 -29.79
C ALA A 81 4.48 -36.05 -30.36
N ILE A 82 5.59 -36.09 -29.60
CA ILE A 82 6.80 -36.83 -29.98
C ILE A 82 6.50 -38.33 -30.07
N MET A 83 5.70 -38.88 -29.15
CA MET A 83 5.27 -40.27 -29.18
C MET A 83 4.49 -40.63 -30.46
N ALA A 84 3.62 -39.73 -30.93
CA ALA A 84 2.86 -39.89 -32.18
C ALA A 84 3.76 -40.04 -33.42
N ILE A 85 4.93 -39.37 -33.45
CA ILE A 85 5.87 -39.48 -34.57
C ILE A 85 6.84 -40.64 -34.37
N ALA A 86 7.36 -40.81 -33.15
CA ALA A 86 8.45 -41.74 -32.87
C ALA A 86 7.97 -43.19 -32.75
N LEU A 87 6.85 -43.43 -32.05
CA LEU A 87 6.35 -44.76 -31.73
C LEU A 87 5.23 -45.23 -32.65
N ALA A 88 4.56 -44.31 -33.36
CA ALA A 88 3.57 -44.68 -34.36
C ALA A 88 4.22 -45.12 -35.70
N ASN A 89 5.33 -45.84 -35.65
CA ASN A 89 5.97 -46.44 -36.82
C ASN A 89 5.70 -47.96 -36.79
N GLY A 90 4.74 -48.43 -37.59
CA GLY A 90 4.36 -49.86 -37.59
C GLY A 90 3.08 -50.17 -38.38
N GLY A 91 2.87 -51.45 -38.73
CA GLY A 91 1.64 -51.91 -39.39
C GLY A 91 1.44 -51.48 -40.84
N GLY A 92 2.51 -51.06 -41.54
CA GLY A 92 2.43 -50.63 -42.95
C GLY A 92 1.79 -49.25 -43.18
N LYS A 93 1.53 -48.50 -42.10
CA LYS A 93 1.01 -47.13 -42.14
C LYS A 93 2.11 -46.11 -41.84
N PRO A 94 2.04 -44.89 -42.43
CA PRO A 94 2.92 -43.80 -42.04
C PRO A 94 2.69 -43.40 -40.56
N PRO A 95 3.66 -42.68 -39.94
CA PRO A 95 3.46 -42.06 -38.63
C PRO A 95 2.25 -41.13 -38.63
N ASP A 96 1.62 -40.99 -37.46
CA ASP A 96 0.40 -40.19 -37.28
C ASP A 96 0.74 -38.69 -37.25
N TRP A 97 1.15 -38.19 -38.41
CA TRP A 97 1.43 -36.77 -38.64
C TRP A 97 0.20 -35.90 -38.40
N GLN A 98 -1.00 -36.45 -38.63
CA GLN A 98 -2.25 -35.76 -38.35
C GLN A 98 -2.44 -35.52 -36.86
N ASP A 99 -2.14 -36.51 -36.02
CA ASP A 99 -2.24 -36.38 -34.56
C ASP A 99 -1.17 -35.44 -34.00
N PHE A 100 0.07 -35.52 -34.52
CA PHE A 100 1.12 -34.57 -34.17
C PHE A 100 0.72 -33.12 -34.48
N VAL A 101 0.29 -32.85 -35.72
CA VAL A 101 -0.16 -31.52 -36.13
C VAL A 101 -1.38 -31.10 -35.32
N GLY A 102 -2.29 -32.02 -35.02
CA GLY A 102 -3.45 -31.79 -34.16
C GLY A 102 -3.06 -31.34 -32.75
N ILE A 103 -2.13 -32.04 -32.10
CA ILE A 103 -1.63 -31.71 -30.75
C ILE A 103 -0.91 -30.36 -30.75
N ILE A 104 -0.02 -30.11 -31.71
CA ILE A 104 0.69 -28.82 -31.80
C ILE A 104 -0.31 -27.68 -32.04
N THR A 105 -1.30 -27.89 -32.90
CA THR A 105 -2.37 -26.90 -33.15
C THR A 105 -3.18 -26.64 -31.89
N LEU A 106 -3.53 -27.68 -31.12
CA LEU A 106 -4.22 -27.56 -29.84
C LEU A 106 -3.41 -26.76 -28.83
N LEU A 107 -2.10 -27.03 -28.72
CA LEU A 107 -1.19 -26.29 -27.84
C LEU A 107 -1.06 -24.82 -28.25
N LEU A 108 -1.00 -24.53 -29.55
CA LEU A 108 -0.95 -23.17 -30.08
C LEU A 108 -2.25 -22.41 -29.81
N ILE A 109 -3.41 -23.03 -30.04
CA ILE A 109 -4.72 -22.43 -29.74
C ILE A 109 -4.83 -22.15 -28.24
N ASN A 110 -4.50 -23.12 -27.40
CA ASN A 110 -4.55 -22.97 -25.94
C ASN A 110 -3.62 -21.84 -25.48
N SER A 111 -2.38 -21.81 -25.96
CA SER A 111 -1.40 -20.76 -25.61
C SER A 111 -1.86 -19.38 -26.07
N THR A 112 -2.49 -19.30 -27.25
CA THR A 112 -3.05 -18.05 -27.78
C THR A 112 -4.19 -17.53 -26.92
N ILE A 113 -5.16 -18.39 -26.59
CA ILE A 113 -6.27 -18.04 -25.69
C ILE A 113 -5.72 -17.61 -24.33
N SER A 114 -4.79 -18.40 -23.77
CA SER A 114 -4.18 -18.11 -22.47
C SER A 114 -3.45 -16.78 -22.45
N PHE A 115 -2.68 -16.48 -23.50
CA PHE A 115 -1.96 -15.23 -23.61
C PHE A 115 -2.90 -14.02 -23.75
N ILE A 116 -3.93 -14.11 -24.62
CA ILE A 116 -4.90 -13.03 -24.82
C ILE A 116 -5.65 -12.74 -23.53
N GLU A 117 -6.19 -13.78 -22.91
CA GLU A 117 -6.98 -13.64 -21.69
C GLU A 117 -6.13 -13.16 -20.51
N GLU A 118 -4.92 -13.69 -20.33
CA GLU A 118 -4.05 -13.24 -19.24
C GLU A 118 -3.53 -11.80 -19.47
N ASN A 119 -3.28 -11.40 -20.72
CA ASN A 119 -2.93 -10.01 -21.02
C ASN A 119 -4.11 -9.05 -20.77
N ASN A 120 -5.34 -9.46 -21.12
CA ASN A 120 -6.54 -8.67 -20.83
C ASN A 120 -6.78 -8.55 -19.31
N ALA A 121 -6.66 -9.66 -18.58
CA ALA A 121 -6.70 -9.71 -17.13
C ALA A 121 -5.63 -8.81 -16.49
N GLY A 122 -4.39 -8.89 -16.98
CA GLY A 122 -3.26 -8.08 -16.51
C GLY A 122 -3.48 -6.58 -16.72
N ASN A 123 -4.03 -6.17 -17.87
CA ASN A 123 -4.36 -4.77 -18.13
C ASN A 123 -5.46 -4.24 -17.20
N ALA A 124 -6.50 -5.05 -16.94
CA ALA A 124 -7.56 -4.71 -16.00
C ALA A 124 -7.02 -4.60 -14.56
N ALA A 125 -6.14 -5.51 -14.17
CA ALA A 125 -5.45 -5.47 -12.88
C ALA A 125 -4.52 -4.26 -12.76
N ALA A 126 -3.79 -3.89 -13.81
CA ALA A 126 -2.92 -2.71 -13.80
C ALA A 126 -3.70 -1.40 -13.60
N ALA A 127 -4.85 -1.26 -14.29
CA ALA A 127 -5.75 -0.12 -14.07
C ALA A 127 -6.28 -0.06 -12.63
N LEU A 128 -6.49 -1.22 -12.01
CA LEU A 128 -6.91 -1.33 -10.61
C LEU A 128 -5.76 -0.97 -9.64
N MET A 129 -4.55 -1.45 -9.90
CA MET A 129 -3.35 -1.14 -9.11
C MET A 129 -2.99 0.34 -9.17
N ALA A 130 -3.22 1.00 -10.31
CA ALA A 130 -3.02 2.45 -10.44
C ALA A 130 -3.89 3.24 -9.44
N ARG A 131 -5.09 2.74 -9.08
CA ARG A 131 -5.94 3.38 -8.06
C ARG A 131 -5.45 3.17 -6.62
N LEU A 132 -4.60 2.17 -6.40
CA LEU A 132 -3.97 1.86 -5.11
C LEU A 132 -2.56 2.46 -5.00
N ALA A 133 -2.10 3.19 -6.03
CA ALA A 133 -0.77 3.78 -6.02
C ALA A 133 -0.63 4.67 -4.78
N PRO A 134 0.51 4.57 -4.05
CA PRO A 134 0.76 5.45 -2.91
C PRO A 134 0.68 6.90 -3.37
N LYS A 135 0.01 7.74 -2.57
CA LYS A 135 -0.04 9.19 -2.80
C LYS A 135 0.83 9.90 -1.79
N ALA A 136 1.33 11.07 -2.16
CA ALA A 136 2.12 11.94 -1.31
C ALA A 136 1.59 13.37 -1.40
N LYS A 137 1.61 14.08 -0.27
CA LYS A 137 1.33 15.51 -0.24
C LYS A 137 2.60 16.28 -0.55
N VAL A 138 2.61 16.99 -1.67
CA VAL A 138 3.75 17.72 -2.21
C VAL A 138 3.45 19.22 -2.20
N LEU A 139 4.48 20.03 -1.96
CA LEU A 139 4.41 21.48 -2.09
C LEU A 139 4.99 21.88 -3.46
N ARG A 140 4.12 22.27 -4.38
CA ARG A 140 4.50 22.73 -5.73
C ARG A 140 3.82 24.07 -6.05
N ASP A 141 4.56 24.98 -6.67
CA ASP A 141 4.11 26.35 -6.97
C ASP A 141 3.53 27.10 -5.74
N GLY A 142 4.07 26.80 -4.55
CA GLY A 142 3.62 27.37 -3.27
C GLY A 142 2.25 26.86 -2.78
N ARG A 143 1.72 25.78 -3.37
CA ARG A 143 0.45 25.15 -2.97
C ARG A 143 0.65 23.68 -2.64
N TRP A 144 -0.04 23.22 -1.59
CA TRP A 144 -0.08 21.82 -1.24
C TRP A 144 -1.05 21.06 -2.17
N SER A 145 -0.53 20.09 -2.91
CA SER A 145 -1.32 19.16 -3.74
C SER A 145 -1.06 17.72 -3.30
N GLU A 146 -2.04 16.84 -3.51
CA GLU A 146 -1.86 15.41 -3.32
C GLU A 146 -1.62 14.76 -4.69
N GLU A 147 -0.46 14.16 -4.85
CA GLU A 147 0.02 13.61 -6.13
C GLU A 147 0.48 12.16 -5.97
N ASP A 148 0.54 11.41 -7.07
CA ASP A 148 1.00 10.04 -7.04
C ASP A 148 2.48 9.99 -6.63
N ALA A 149 2.83 9.13 -5.67
CA ALA A 149 4.20 9.02 -5.18
C ALA A 149 5.20 8.69 -6.30
N SER A 150 4.74 8.11 -7.41
CA SER A 150 5.59 7.79 -8.57
C SER A 150 6.10 8.98 -9.37
N ILE A 151 5.49 10.16 -9.22
CA ILE A 151 5.93 11.39 -9.90
C ILE A 151 6.73 12.33 -8.98
N LEU A 152 7.06 11.86 -7.77
CA LEU A 152 8.00 12.52 -6.88
C LEU A 152 9.39 12.54 -7.52
N VAL A 153 10.09 13.65 -7.34
CA VAL A 153 11.46 13.85 -7.83
C VAL A 153 12.37 14.37 -6.71
N PRO A 154 13.69 14.13 -6.80
CA PRO A 154 14.64 14.73 -5.86
C PRO A 154 14.50 16.26 -5.81
N GLY A 155 14.39 16.80 -4.60
CA GLY A 155 14.18 18.21 -4.29
C GLY A 155 12.72 18.63 -4.10
N ASP A 156 11.73 17.74 -4.30
CA ASP A 156 10.35 18.01 -3.88
C ASP A 156 10.27 18.17 -2.36
N ILE A 157 9.41 19.08 -1.90
CA ILE A 157 9.04 19.18 -0.48
C ILE A 157 7.76 18.39 -0.26
N ILE A 158 7.80 17.48 0.70
CA ILE A 158 6.69 16.61 1.09
C ILE A 158 6.29 16.87 2.53
N SER A 159 4.99 16.71 2.82
CA SER A 159 4.46 16.71 4.19
C SER A 159 4.29 15.27 4.65
N ILE A 160 4.92 14.92 5.76
CA ILE A 160 4.82 13.60 6.38
C ILE A 160 3.92 13.72 7.62
N LYS A 161 2.82 12.99 7.63
CA LYS A 161 1.89 12.94 8.76
C LYS A 161 1.90 11.57 9.44
N LEU A 162 1.29 11.51 10.61
CA LEU A 162 1.07 10.27 11.33
C LEU A 162 0.31 9.27 10.46
N GLY A 163 0.85 8.06 10.34
CA GLY A 163 0.28 6.97 9.55
C GLY A 163 0.74 6.94 8.09
N ASP A 164 1.39 8.00 7.60
CA ASP A 164 1.90 8.04 6.23
C ASP A 164 3.07 7.07 6.07
N ILE A 165 3.10 6.43 4.91
CA ILE A 165 4.26 5.66 4.44
C ILE A 165 5.18 6.65 3.75
N ILE A 166 6.45 6.67 4.14
CA ILE A 166 7.45 7.54 3.54
C ILE A 166 7.65 7.13 2.07
N PRO A 167 7.35 8.01 1.10
CA PRO A 167 7.27 7.62 -0.32
C PRO A 167 8.64 7.54 -1.02
N ALA A 168 9.64 8.25 -0.49
CA ALA A 168 10.98 8.37 -1.05
C ALA A 168 11.95 8.72 0.09
N ASP A 169 13.26 8.53 -0.12
CA ASP A 169 14.24 8.95 0.89
C ASP A 169 14.22 10.47 0.96
N ALA A 170 14.10 11.00 2.18
CA ALA A 170 13.90 12.41 2.41
C ALA A 170 14.65 12.89 3.64
N ARG A 171 14.82 14.20 3.73
CA ARG A 171 15.48 14.88 4.84
C ARG A 171 14.53 15.81 5.53
N LEU A 172 14.43 15.68 6.85
CA LEU A 172 13.47 16.43 7.64
C LEU A 172 13.84 17.91 7.70
N LEU A 173 12.86 18.77 7.46
CA LEU A 173 12.95 20.22 7.64
C LEU A 173 12.71 20.58 9.11
N ASP A 174 12.61 21.88 9.41
CA ASP A 174 12.35 22.37 10.75
C ASP A 174 10.97 21.93 11.26
N GLY A 175 10.91 21.51 12.53
CA GLY A 175 9.68 21.07 13.18
C GLY A 175 9.93 20.19 14.40
N ASP A 176 8.85 19.64 14.95
CA ASP A 176 8.94 18.74 16.10
C ASP A 176 9.48 17.36 15.70
N PRO A 177 10.28 16.70 16.56
CA PRO A 177 10.74 15.35 16.29
C PRO A 177 9.60 14.36 16.08
N LEU A 178 9.83 13.41 15.18
CA LEU A 178 8.88 12.38 14.80
C LEU A 178 9.41 10.99 15.12
N LYS A 179 8.51 10.02 15.23
CA LYS A 179 8.91 8.61 15.40
C LYS A 179 8.57 7.83 14.16
N ILE A 180 9.59 7.21 13.57
CA ILE A 180 9.45 6.39 12.38
C ILE A 180 9.71 4.93 12.73
N ASP A 181 8.80 4.08 12.27
CA ASP A 181 8.97 2.64 12.26
C ASP A 181 9.76 2.23 11.02
N GLN A 182 10.98 1.77 11.26
CA GLN A 182 11.91 1.25 10.25
C GLN A 182 12.05 -0.27 10.35
N SER A 183 11.11 -0.96 11.01
CA SER A 183 11.17 -2.42 11.20
C SER A 183 11.27 -3.18 9.89
N ALA A 184 10.61 -2.69 8.83
CA ALA A 184 10.67 -3.28 7.49
C ALA A 184 12.06 -3.20 6.84
N LEU A 185 12.91 -2.26 7.27
CA LEU A 185 14.22 -1.97 6.68
C LEU A 185 15.37 -2.50 7.53
N THR A 186 15.28 -2.29 8.84
CA THR A 186 16.36 -2.57 9.80
C THR A 186 16.12 -3.86 10.58
N GLY A 187 14.87 -4.34 10.61
CA GLY A 187 14.46 -5.44 11.49
C GLY A 187 14.26 -5.03 12.95
N GLU A 188 14.47 -3.76 13.31
CA GLU A 188 14.28 -3.27 14.68
C GLU A 188 12.81 -2.87 14.91
N SER A 189 12.18 -3.46 15.93
CA SER A 189 10.75 -3.25 16.21
C SER A 189 10.43 -1.94 16.93
N LEU A 190 11.42 -1.25 17.49
CA LEU A 190 11.19 0.01 18.22
C LEU A 190 11.27 1.21 17.26
N PRO A 191 10.26 2.09 17.23
CA PRO A 191 10.30 3.28 16.40
C PRO A 191 11.47 4.20 16.78
N ALA A 192 12.25 4.61 15.80
CA ALA A 192 13.36 5.55 15.98
C ALA A 192 12.85 6.99 16.00
N THR A 193 13.34 7.80 16.94
CA THR A 193 13.06 9.25 16.98
C THR A 193 13.98 9.96 16.00
N LYS A 194 13.41 10.81 15.14
CA LYS A 194 14.10 11.58 14.10
C LYS A 194 13.73 13.06 14.25
N GLY A 195 14.73 13.93 14.24
CA GLY A 195 14.57 15.38 14.36
C GLY A 195 14.88 16.12 13.06
N PRO A 196 14.75 17.46 13.06
CA PRO A 196 15.15 18.30 11.94
C PRO A 196 16.57 18.02 11.47
N GLY A 197 16.77 17.88 10.17
CA GLY A 197 18.06 17.57 9.56
C GLY A 197 18.41 16.08 9.46
N ASP A 198 17.68 15.18 10.13
CA ASP A 198 17.88 13.75 9.98
C ASP A 198 17.27 13.22 8.66
N SER A 199 17.84 12.13 8.15
CA SER A 199 17.31 11.38 7.01
C SER A 199 16.25 10.35 7.43
N VAL A 200 15.26 10.18 6.56
CA VAL A 200 14.17 9.20 6.65
C VAL A 200 14.07 8.41 5.34
N TYR A 201 13.77 7.12 5.45
CA TYR A 201 13.88 6.19 4.32
C TYR A 201 12.53 5.73 3.78
N SER A 202 12.47 5.53 2.46
CA SER A 202 11.32 5.00 1.73
C SER A 202 10.85 3.66 2.30
N GLY A 203 9.52 3.49 2.41
CA GLY A 203 8.90 2.29 2.97
C GLY A 203 8.81 2.26 4.51
N SER A 204 9.44 3.22 5.20
CA SER A 204 9.22 3.42 6.64
C SER A 204 7.82 4.00 6.90
N THR A 205 7.28 3.83 8.11
CA THR A 205 5.96 4.38 8.47
C THR A 205 6.09 5.39 9.61
N CYS A 206 5.48 6.57 9.46
CA CYS A 206 5.41 7.56 10.53
C CYS A 206 4.42 7.10 11.61
N LYS A 207 4.90 6.89 12.85
CA LYS A 207 4.07 6.49 13.99
C LYS A 207 3.64 7.68 14.85
N GLN A 208 4.45 8.74 14.89
CA GLN A 208 4.20 9.92 15.72
C GLN A 208 4.79 11.18 15.08
N GLY A 209 4.11 12.31 15.25
CA GLY A 209 4.55 13.61 14.79
C GLY A 209 4.08 13.95 13.38
N GLU A 210 4.39 15.17 12.97
CA GLU A 210 4.15 15.70 11.63
C GLU A 210 5.29 16.66 11.33
N ILE A 211 5.92 16.52 10.16
CA ILE A 211 6.98 17.41 9.73
C ILE A 211 7.01 17.49 8.20
N GLU A 212 7.59 18.57 7.69
CA GLU A 212 7.92 18.68 6.27
C GLU A 212 9.32 18.10 6.01
N ALA A 213 9.53 17.57 4.81
CA ALA A 213 10.80 16.97 4.42
C ALA A 213 11.11 17.26 2.95
N VAL A 214 12.40 17.34 2.60
CA VAL A 214 12.87 17.45 1.21
C VAL A 214 13.31 16.08 0.69
N VAL A 215 12.82 15.67 -0.47
CA VAL A 215 13.19 14.40 -1.10
C VAL A 215 14.64 14.44 -1.57
N ILE A 216 15.46 13.48 -1.15
CA ILE A 216 16.88 13.37 -1.53
C ILE A 216 17.11 12.31 -2.62
N ALA A 217 16.40 11.19 -2.56
CA ALA A 217 16.54 10.09 -3.52
C ALA A 217 15.20 9.39 -3.78
N THR A 218 15.02 8.90 -5.01
CA THR A 218 13.77 8.28 -5.49
C THR A 218 14.02 6.93 -6.15
N GLY A 219 13.03 6.05 -6.12
CA GLY A 219 13.00 4.78 -6.85
C GLY A 219 14.14 3.85 -6.43
N VAL A 220 14.87 3.35 -7.43
CA VAL A 220 16.02 2.44 -7.25
C VAL A 220 17.17 3.05 -6.45
N HIS A 221 17.29 4.38 -6.40
CA HIS A 221 18.35 5.08 -5.68
C HIS A 221 18.10 5.18 -4.18
N THR A 222 16.88 4.87 -3.73
CA THR A 222 16.57 4.83 -2.29
C THR A 222 17.29 3.67 -1.60
N PHE A 223 17.52 3.79 -0.30
CA PHE A 223 18.08 2.71 0.52
C PHE A 223 17.25 1.42 0.38
N PHE A 224 15.92 1.54 0.41
CA PHE A 224 15.01 0.40 0.17
C PHE A 224 15.17 -0.16 -1.25
N GLY A 225 15.24 0.70 -2.27
CA GLY A 225 15.38 0.26 -3.67
C GLY A 225 16.68 -0.50 -3.93
N LYS A 226 17.79 -0.05 -3.33
CA LYS A 226 19.08 -0.73 -3.38
C LYS A 226 19.01 -2.12 -2.72
N ALA A 227 18.38 -2.21 -1.55
CA ALA A 227 18.19 -3.48 -0.86
C ALA A 227 17.25 -4.42 -1.65
N ALA A 228 16.15 -3.90 -2.21
CA ALA A 228 15.20 -4.67 -2.99
C ALA A 228 15.83 -5.25 -4.27
N HIS A 229 16.67 -4.47 -4.96
CA HIS A 229 17.41 -4.94 -6.15
C HIS A 229 18.35 -6.11 -5.83
N LEU A 230 18.85 -6.21 -4.58
CA LEU A 230 19.72 -7.31 -4.14
C LEU A 230 18.95 -8.58 -3.72
N VAL A 231 17.65 -8.46 -3.41
CA VAL A 231 16.81 -9.53 -2.83
C VAL A 231 15.82 -10.13 -3.86
N ASP A 232 15.93 -9.77 -5.13
CA ASP A 232 15.01 -10.09 -6.24
C ASP A 232 14.99 -11.58 -6.70
N SER A 233 15.11 -12.50 -5.73
CA SER A 233 15.09 -13.94 -5.91
C SER A 233 14.26 -14.69 -4.86
N THR A 234 13.30 -14.02 -4.20
CA THR A 234 12.43 -14.68 -3.19
C THR A 234 11.01 -14.88 -3.70
N ASN A 235 10.83 -15.81 -4.63
CA ASN A 235 9.49 -16.19 -5.10
C ASN A 235 8.97 -17.38 -4.28
N GLN A 236 8.34 -17.11 -3.13
CA GLN A 236 7.58 -18.15 -2.42
C GLN A 236 6.32 -18.48 -3.24
N GLN A 237 6.15 -19.76 -3.58
CA GLN A 237 4.96 -20.23 -4.31
C GLN A 237 3.70 -19.99 -3.48
N GLY A 238 2.78 -19.18 -4.01
CA GLY A 238 1.48 -18.91 -3.40
C GLY A 238 0.62 -20.18 -3.26
N HIS A 239 -0.33 -20.16 -2.32
CA HIS A 239 -1.26 -21.28 -2.06
C HIS A 239 -1.94 -21.79 -3.34
N PHE A 240 -2.44 -20.86 -4.16
CA PHE A 240 -3.03 -21.16 -5.47
C PHE A 240 -2.11 -21.99 -6.38
N GLN A 241 -0.83 -21.64 -6.46
CA GLN A 241 0.14 -22.38 -7.26
C GLN A 241 0.34 -23.80 -6.74
N LYS A 242 0.31 -23.99 -5.41
CA LYS A 242 0.41 -25.31 -4.78
C LYS A 242 -0.81 -26.17 -5.10
N VAL A 243 -2.02 -25.61 -5.02
CA VAL A 243 -3.26 -26.32 -5.38
C VAL A 243 -3.26 -26.72 -6.85
N LEU A 244 -2.88 -25.80 -7.75
CA LEU A 244 -2.78 -26.09 -9.18
C LEU A 244 -1.78 -27.20 -9.47
N THR A 245 -0.62 -27.18 -8.80
CA THR A 245 0.40 -28.22 -8.91
C THR A 245 -0.10 -29.56 -8.37
N ALA A 246 -0.87 -29.56 -7.27
CA ALA A 246 -1.44 -30.78 -6.70
C ALA A 246 -2.46 -31.44 -7.63
N ILE A 247 -3.36 -30.65 -8.23
CA ILE A 247 -4.35 -31.18 -9.20
C ILE A 247 -3.62 -31.67 -10.47
N GLY A 248 -2.66 -30.90 -10.97
CA GLY A 248 -1.82 -31.32 -12.10
C GLY A 248 -1.09 -32.64 -11.83
N ASN A 249 -0.47 -32.77 -10.66
CA ASN A 249 0.19 -34.00 -10.23
C ASN A 249 -0.79 -35.17 -10.11
N PHE A 250 -1.99 -34.95 -9.58
CA PHE A 250 -3.03 -35.98 -9.52
C PHE A 250 -3.39 -36.49 -10.91
N CYS A 251 -3.66 -35.60 -11.88
CA CYS A 251 -3.96 -35.97 -13.26
C CYS A 251 -2.80 -36.74 -13.91
N ILE A 252 -1.56 -36.25 -13.77
CA ILE A 252 -0.36 -36.93 -14.31
C ILE A 252 -0.20 -38.32 -13.70
N CYS A 253 -0.37 -38.47 -12.39
CA CYS A 253 -0.32 -39.77 -11.72
C CYS A 253 -1.42 -40.72 -12.20
N SER A 254 -2.66 -40.23 -12.36
CA SER A 254 -3.76 -41.04 -12.89
C SER A 254 -3.51 -41.52 -14.31
N ILE A 255 -2.96 -40.66 -15.19
CA ILE A 255 -2.57 -41.03 -16.55
C ILE A 255 -1.44 -42.06 -16.51
N ALA A 256 -0.40 -41.85 -15.70
CA ALA A 256 0.72 -42.77 -15.59
C ALA A 256 0.27 -44.16 -15.12
N VAL A 257 -0.59 -44.22 -14.10
CA VAL A 257 -1.18 -45.48 -13.62
C VAL A 257 -2.03 -46.13 -14.72
N GLY A 258 -2.86 -45.36 -15.43
CA GLY A 258 -3.65 -45.86 -16.55
C GLY A 258 -2.80 -46.44 -17.67
N MET A 259 -1.73 -45.73 -18.08
CA MET A 259 -0.78 -46.21 -19.10
C MET A 259 -0.09 -47.49 -18.66
N ILE A 260 0.38 -47.57 -17.41
CA ILE A 260 1.04 -48.77 -16.88
C ILE A 260 0.08 -49.97 -16.91
N ILE A 261 -1.17 -49.78 -16.47
CA ILE A 261 -2.19 -50.83 -16.47
C ILE A 261 -2.49 -51.26 -17.91
N GLU A 262 -2.69 -50.32 -18.85
CA GLU A 262 -2.94 -50.66 -20.25
C GLU A 262 -1.79 -51.43 -20.88
N ILE A 263 -0.54 -51.00 -20.67
CA ILE A 263 0.65 -51.70 -21.20
C ILE A 263 0.71 -53.13 -20.64
N ILE A 264 0.50 -53.31 -19.34
CA ILE A 264 0.56 -54.62 -18.67
C ILE A 264 -0.62 -55.52 -19.07
N VAL A 265 -1.79 -54.99 -19.39
CA VAL A 265 -2.95 -55.80 -19.78
C VAL A 265 -2.96 -56.08 -21.29
N MET A 266 -2.71 -55.08 -22.12
CA MET A 266 -2.87 -55.19 -23.57
C MET A 266 -1.78 -56.04 -24.22
N TYR A 267 -0.52 -55.88 -23.81
CA TYR A 267 0.59 -56.56 -24.47
C TYR A 267 0.78 -58.02 -24.03
N PRO A 268 0.97 -58.34 -22.73
CA PRO A 268 1.24 -59.72 -22.34
C PRO A 268 -0.02 -60.56 -22.14
N ILE A 269 -1.19 -59.97 -21.79
CA ILE A 269 -2.42 -60.75 -21.57
C ILE A 269 -3.24 -60.83 -22.86
N GLN A 270 -3.56 -59.69 -23.47
CA GLN A 270 -4.45 -59.66 -24.65
C GLN A 270 -3.72 -59.85 -25.99
N HIS A 271 -2.38 -59.87 -26.01
CA HIS A 271 -1.56 -60.07 -27.20
C HIS A 271 -1.94 -59.13 -28.35
N ARG A 272 -2.28 -57.87 -28.02
CA ARG A 272 -2.67 -56.86 -29.02
C ARG A 272 -1.46 -56.43 -29.85
N GLU A 273 -1.74 -56.03 -31.09
CA GLU A 273 -0.75 -55.44 -31.98
C GLU A 273 -0.19 -54.14 -31.40
N TYR A 274 1.08 -53.88 -31.71
CA TYR A 274 1.83 -52.71 -31.21
C TYR A 274 1.14 -51.37 -31.52
N ARG A 275 0.64 -51.18 -32.75
CA ARG A 275 0.07 -49.90 -33.18
C ARG A 275 -1.24 -49.53 -32.45
N PRO A 276 -2.27 -50.38 -32.40
CA PRO A 276 -3.46 -50.11 -31.59
C PRO A 276 -3.17 -49.88 -30.09
N GLY A 277 -2.07 -50.44 -29.57
CA GLY A 277 -1.60 -50.17 -28.22
C GLY A 277 -1.10 -48.74 -28.03
N ILE A 278 -0.30 -48.22 -28.99
CA ILE A 278 0.16 -46.82 -28.98
C ILE A 278 -1.02 -45.84 -29.14
N ASP A 279 -1.97 -46.14 -30.01
CA ASP A 279 -3.15 -45.28 -30.24
C ASP A 279 -3.96 -45.10 -28.94
N ASN A 280 -4.16 -46.18 -28.17
CA ASN A 280 -4.83 -46.12 -26.87
C ASN A 280 -4.08 -45.25 -25.84
N LEU A 281 -2.76 -45.40 -25.76
CA LEU A 281 -1.92 -44.60 -24.87
C LEU A 281 -1.96 -43.11 -25.24
N LEU A 282 -2.02 -42.80 -26.54
CA LEU A 282 -2.12 -41.44 -27.06
C LEU A 282 -3.46 -40.80 -26.68
N VAL A 283 -4.57 -41.55 -26.79
CA VAL A 283 -5.91 -41.09 -26.37
C VAL A 283 -5.93 -40.77 -24.88
N LEU A 284 -5.30 -41.60 -24.04
CA LEU A 284 -5.23 -41.36 -22.60
C LEU A 284 -4.42 -40.10 -22.25
N LEU A 285 -3.32 -39.83 -22.96
CA LEU A 285 -2.52 -38.63 -22.78
C LEU A 285 -3.25 -37.36 -23.23
N ILE A 286 -3.85 -37.36 -24.41
CA ILE A 286 -4.55 -36.19 -24.95
C ILE A 286 -5.81 -35.87 -24.12
N GLY A 287 -6.58 -36.90 -23.75
CA GLY A 287 -7.83 -36.73 -23.01
C GLY A 287 -7.63 -36.50 -21.51
N GLY A 288 -6.53 -36.98 -20.94
CA GLY A 288 -6.30 -36.95 -19.50
C GLY A 288 -5.78 -35.61 -18.95
N ILE A 289 -5.21 -34.76 -19.79
CA ILE A 289 -4.51 -33.54 -19.35
C ILE A 289 -5.44 -32.32 -19.44
N PRO A 290 -5.82 -31.70 -18.30
CA PRO A 290 -6.68 -30.52 -18.30
C PRO A 290 -5.88 -29.23 -18.57
N ILE A 291 -5.34 -29.08 -19.78
CA ILE A 291 -4.45 -27.96 -20.16
C ILE A 291 -5.11 -26.59 -19.96
N ALA A 292 -6.43 -26.50 -20.13
CA ALA A 292 -7.18 -25.24 -19.98
C ALA A 292 -7.35 -24.78 -18.52
N MET A 293 -7.16 -25.67 -17.54
CA MET A 293 -7.50 -25.40 -16.14
C MET A 293 -6.72 -24.21 -15.52
N PRO A 294 -5.37 -24.12 -15.64
CA PRO A 294 -4.61 -22.97 -15.13
C PRO A 294 -5.14 -21.63 -15.64
N THR A 295 -5.39 -21.56 -16.94
CA THR A 295 -5.88 -20.37 -17.63
C THR A 295 -7.29 -20.01 -17.19
N VAL A 296 -8.23 -20.98 -17.20
CA VAL A 296 -9.62 -20.74 -16.79
C VAL A 296 -9.68 -20.21 -15.36
N LEU A 297 -8.90 -20.77 -14.44
CA LEU A 297 -8.83 -20.31 -13.06
C LEU A 297 -8.26 -18.88 -12.96
N SER A 298 -7.13 -18.60 -13.60
CA SER A 298 -6.47 -17.28 -13.61
C SER A 298 -7.43 -16.18 -14.13
N VAL A 299 -8.09 -16.46 -15.25
CA VAL A 299 -9.06 -15.55 -15.88
C VAL A 299 -10.28 -15.34 -15.00
N THR A 300 -10.80 -16.40 -14.38
CA THR A 300 -11.94 -16.30 -13.46
C THR A 300 -11.61 -15.40 -12.26
N MET A 301 -10.41 -15.51 -11.69
CA MET A 301 -9.95 -14.63 -10.61
C MET A 301 -9.81 -13.18 -11.05
N ALA A 302 -9.27 -12.93 -12.24
CA ALA A 302 -9.14 -11.58 -12.77
C ALA A 302 -10.50 -10.91 -13.04
N ILE A 303 -11.45 -11.65 -13.62
CA ILE A 303 -12.83 -11.17 -13.82
C ILE A 303 -13.51 -10.93 -12.46
N GLY A 304 -13.31 -11.83 -11.49
CA GLY A 304 -13.81 -11.67 -10.12
C GLY A 304 -13.27 -10.40 -9.44
N SER A 305 -11.97 -10.15 -9.57
CA SER A 305 -11.31 -8.93 -9.09
C SER A 305 -11.89 -7.67 -9.72
N HIS A 306 -12.12 -7.69 -11.04
CA HIS A 306 -12.74 -6.58 -11.75
C HIS A 306 -14.17 -6.31 -11.26
N ARG A 307 -14.98 -7.36 -11.05
CA ARG A 307 -16.34 -7.23 -10.51
C ARG A 307 -16.34 -6.68 -9.09
N LEU A 308 -15.44 -7.14 -8.22
CA LEU A 308 -15.29 -6.59 -6.87
C LEU A 308 -14.92 -5.10 -6.91
N SER A 309 -14.04 -4.70 -7.84
CA SER A 309 -13.72 -3.28 -8.01
C SER A 309 -14.91 -2.44 -8.43
N GLN A 310 -15.80 -2.96 -9.28
CA GLN A 310 -17.03 -2.26 -9.65
C GLN A 310 -17.99 -2.11 -8.46
N GLN A 311 -17.91 -3.01 -7.47
CA GLN A 311 -18.64 -2.93 -6.21
C GLN A 311 -17.94 -2.08 -5.15
N GLY A 312 -16.78 -1.48 -5.46
CA GLY A 312 -16.01 -0.63 -4.55
C GLY A 312 -14.98 -1.37 -3.69
N ALA A 313 -14.77 -2.67 -3.88
CA ALA A 313 -13.76 -3.46 -3.19
C ALA A 313 -12.55 -3.73 -4.10
N ILE A 314 -11.38 -3.21 -3.73
CA ILE A 314 -10.17 -3.37 -4.53
C ILE A 314 -9.30 -4.50 -3.98
N THR A 315 -9.12 -5.58 -4.76
CA THR A 315 -8.28 -6.72 -4.36
C THR A 315 -6.81 -6.50 -4.74
N LYS A 316 -5.95 -6.19 -3.77
CA LYS A 316 -4.50 -6.06 -3.98
C LYS A 316 -3.81 -7.39 -4.31
N ARG A 317 -4.37 -8.52 -3.86
CA ARG A 317 -3.91 -9.88 -4.21
C ARG A 317 -5.05 -10.62 -4.87
N MET A 318 -4.83 -11.21 -6.04
CA MET A 318 -5.88 -11.98 -6.72
C MET A 318 -6.30 -13.22 -5.91
N THR A 319 -5.38 -13.83 -5.17
CA THR A 319 -5.66 -14.96 -4.26
C THR A 319 -6.55 -14.58 -3.07
N ALA A 320 -6.73 -13.28 -2.78
CA ALA A 320 -7.61 -12.85 -1.68
C ALA A 320 -9.08 -13.19 -1.94
N ILE A 321 -9.47 -13.44 -3.19
CA ILE A 321 -10.84 -13.87 -3.52
C ILE A 321 -11.14 -15.25 -2.92
N GLU A 322 -10.18 -16.17 -2.98
CA GLU A 322 -10.27 -17.50 -2.37
C GLU A 322 -10.33 -17.39 -0.84
N GLU A 323 -9.43 -16.58 -0.26
CA GLU A 323 -9.38 -16.36 1.19
C GLU A 323 -10.66 -15.73 1.73
N MET A 324 -11.26 -14.77 1.00
CA MET A 324 -12.55 -14.18 1.37
C MET A 324 -13.70 -15.19 1.27
N ALA A 325 -13.67 -16.10 0.29
CA ALA A 325 -14.67 -17.15 0.16
C ALA A 325 -14.60 -18.19 1.30
N GLY A 326 -13.40 -18.42 1.84
CA GLY A 326 -13.16 -19.28 3.01
C GLY A 326 -13.16 -18.55 4.36
N MET A 327 -13.63 -17.30 4.42
CA MET A 327 -13.57 -16.51 5.65
C MET A 327 -14.63 -16.97 6.67
N ASP A 328 -14.18 -17.55 7.78
CA ASP A 328 -15.06 -17.98 8.88
C ASP A 328 -15.30 -16.89 9.93
N VAL A 329 -14.32 -15.99 10.15
CA VAL A 329 -14.37 -14.95 11.17
C VAL A 329 -13.94 -13.61 10.59
N LEU A 330 -14.80 -12.59 10.70
CA LEU A 330 -14.49 -11.22 10.32
C LEU A 330 -14.26 -10.36 11.57
N CYS A 331 -13.00 -10.02 11.83
CA CYS A 331 -12.63 -9.05 12.86
C CYS A 331 -12.72 -7.63 12.29
N SER A 332 -13.81 -6.92 12.59
CA SER A 332 -14.03 -5.56 12.10
C SER A 332 -13.64 -4.52 13.15
N ASP A 333 -12.86 -3.50 12.74
CA ASP A 333 -12.62 -2.34 13.61
C ASP A 333 -13.89 -1.49 13.71
N LYS A 334 -14.32 -1.18 14.93
CA LYS A 334 -15.51 -0.37 15.16
C LYS A 334 -15.39 1.01 14.52
N THR A 335 -14.25 1.68 14.69
CA THR A 335 -14.11 3.08 14.27
C THR A 335 -13.79 3.14 12.79
N GLY A 336 -14.61 3.83 11.99
CA GLY A 336 -14.36 3.98 10.55
C GLY A 336 -14.80 2.79 9.68
N THR A 337 -15.10 1.62 10.26
CA THR A 337 -15.76 0.51 9.54
C THR A 337 -17.23 0.39 9.94
N LEU A 338 -17.53 0.21 11.23
CA LEU A 338 -18.92 0.11 11.70
C LEU A 338 -19.58 1.47 11.92
N THR A 339 -18.79 2.50 12.21
CA THR A 339 -19.29 3.87 12.44
C THR A 339 -18.96 4.78 11.27
N LEU A 340 -19.79 5.81 11.06
CA LEU A 340 -19.64 6.80 9.97
C LEU A 340 -18.38 7.69 10.09
N ASN A 341 -17.62 7.56 11.17
CA ASN A 341 -16.52 8.46 11.54
C ASN A 341 -16.90 9.96 11.44
N LYS A 342 -18.18 10.29 11.61
CA LYS A 342 -18.72 11.64 11.70
C LYS A 342 -19.21 11.84 13.12
N LEU A 343 -18.40 12.55 13.90
CA LEU A 343 -18.71 12.80 15.30
C LEU A 343 -19.63 14.02 15.40
N SER A 344 -20.52 14.00 16.38
CA SER A 344 -21.39 15.12 16.73
C SER A 344 -21.40 15.26 18.24
N VAL A 345 -21.42 16.49 18.73
CA VAL A 345 -21.41 16.78 20.17
C VAL A 345 -22.73 17.43 20.53
N ASP A 346 -23.37 16.93 21.58
CA ASP A 346 -24.56 17.53 22.18
C ASP A 346 -24.13 18.53 23.27
N LYS A 347 -24.37 19.83 23.03
CA LYS A 347 -24.00 20.91 23.95
C LYS A 347 -24.66 20.77 25.34
N ASN A 348 -25.84 20.14 25.42
CA ASN A 348 -26.57 19.99 26.68
C ASN A 348 -25.90 19.01 27.65
N LEU A 349 -24.97 18.19 27.16
CA LEU A 349 -24.28 17.18 27.96
C LEU A 349 -22.90 17.64 28.42
N ILE A 350 -22.47 18.85 28.05
CA ILE A 350 -21.16 19.38 28.43
C ILE A 350 -21.15 19.71 29.92
N GLU A 351 -20.32 18.99 30.68
CA GLU A 351 -20.09 19.22 32.11
C GLU A 351 -18.87 20.11 32.32
N ILE A 352 -19.03 21.14 33.15
CA ILE A 352 -17.99 22.15 33.41
C ILE A 352 -17.50 22.04 34.86
N PHE A 353 -16.17 22.08 35.03
CA PHE A 353 -15.51 21.90 36.32
C PHE A 353 -14.90 23.19 36.88
N VAL A 354 -14.85 24.27 36.10
CA VAL A 354 -14.32 25.58 36.50
C VAL A 354 -15.46 26.60 36.59
N LYS A 355 -15.46 27.44 37.62
CA LYS A 355 -16.47 28.50 37.80
C LYS A 355 -16.23 29.64 36.79
N GLY A 356 -17.30 30.15 36.19
CA GLY A 356 -17.25 31.32 35.29
C GLY A 356 -16.93 31.01 33.83
N VAL A 357 -16.89 29.72 33.45
CA VAL A 357 -16.78 29.27 32.05
C VAL A 357 -18.12 28.66 31.64
N ASP A 358 -18.63 29.00 30.46
CA ASP A 358 -19.84 28.44 29.87
C ASP A 358 -19.52 27.36 28.82
N ALA A 359 -20.55 26.64 28.38
CA ALA A 359 -20.38 25.54 27.42
C ALA A 359 -19.85 26.04 26.07
N ASP A 360 -20.28 27.24 25.64
CA ASP A 360 -19.84 27.83 24.37
C ASP A 360 -18.35 28.23 24.41
N THR A 361 -17.85 28.74 25.54
CA THR A 361 -16.40 29.00 25.71
C THR A 361 -15.61 27.70 25.68
N VAL A 362 -16.10 26.60 26.27
CA VAL A 362 -15.42 25.29 26.21
C VAL A 362 -15.33 24.80 24.76
N VAL A 363 -16.41 24.93 23.98
CA VAL A 363 -16.42 24.58 22.56
C VAL A 363 -15.44 25.44 21.78
N LEU A 364 -15.39 26.76 22.04
CA LEU A 364 -14.42 27.66 21.41
C LEU A 364 -12.98 27.29 21.76
N MET A 365 -12.68 26.95 23.02
CA MET A 365 -11.36 26.49 23.44
C MET A 365 -10.98 25.16 22.76
N ALA A 366 -11.93 24.23 22.63
CA ALA A 366 -11.73 22.99 21.91
C ALA A 366 -11.47 23.23 20.41
N ALA A 367 -12.20 24.15 19.78
CA ALA A 367 -12.03 24.53 18.39
C ALA A 367 -10.68 25.24 18.16
N ARG A 368 -10.25 26.08 19.11
CA ARG A 368 -8.89 26.65 19.12
C ARG A 368 -7.82 25.55 19.16
N ALA A 369 -7.98 24.55 20.03
CA ALA A 369 -7.09 23.39 20.07
C ALA A 369 -7.26 22.41 18.89
N SER A 370 -8.10 22.71 17.91
CA SER A 370 -8.27 21.91 16.68
C SER A 370 -7.50 22.53 15.51
N ARG A 371 -7.07 21.70 14.56
CA ARG A 371 -6.62 22.21 13.26
C ARG A 371 -7.82 22.73 12.48
N VAL A 372 -7.64 23.83 11.76
CA VAL A 372 -8.68 24.38 10.86
C VAL A 372 -8.50 23.81 9.45
N GLU A 373 -7.26 23.52 9.06
CA GLU A 373 -6.91 22.95 7.77
C GLU A 373 -6.56 21.46 7.90
N ASN A 374 -7.03 20.64 6.96
CA ASN A 374 -6.80 19.19 6.89
C ASN A 374 -7.19 18.47 8.21
N GLN A 375 -8.49 18.53 8.53
CA GLN A 375 -9.08 18.16 9.81
C GLN A 375 -9.27 16.65 9.98
N ASP A 376 -8.94 16.15 11.18
CA ASP A 376 -9.42 14.85 11.65
C ASP A 376 -10.94 14.90 11.93
N ALA A 377 -11.60 13.75 11.98
CA ALA A 377 -13.04 13.66 12.25
C ALA A 377 -13.47 14.35 13.57
N ILE A 378 -12.62 14.33 14.60
CA ILE A 378 -12.86 15.02 15.87
C ILE A 378 -12.75 16.53 15.69
N ASP A 379 -11.70 16.98 15.00
CA ASP A 379 -11.42 18.39 14.76
C ASP A 379 -12.52 19.02 13.91
N ALA A 380 -12.95 18.33 12.86
CA ALA A 380 -14.05 18.75 12.01
C ALA A 380 -15.37 18.84 12.78
N ALA A 381 -15.65 17.87 13.65
CA ALA A 381 -16.86 17.90 14.48
C ALA A 381 -16.87 19.09 15.43
N ILE A 382 -15.74 19.39 16.09
CA ILE A 382 -15.63 20.49 17.06
C ILE A 382 -15.67 21.85 16.36
N VAL A 383 -14.91 22.03 15.28
CA VAL A 383 -14.91 23.28 14.50
C VAL A 383 -16.31 23.52 13.89
N GLY A 384 -16.98 22.46 13.45
CA GLY A 384 -18.36 22.51 12.95
C GLY A 384 -19.44 22.81 14.00
N MET A 385 -19.11 22.81 15.30
CA MET A 385 -20.05 23.26 16.35
C MET A 385 -20.13 24.79 16.47
N LEU A 386 -19.14 25.51 15.95
CA LEU A 386 -19.16 26.97 15.93
C LEU A 386 -20.13 27.46 14.84
N ALA A 387 -20.71 28.64 15.06
CA ALA A 387 -21.59 29.26 14.06
C ALA A 387 -20.82 29.64 12.79
N ASP A 388 -19.60 30.15 12.96
CA ASP A 388 -18.62 30.37 11.89
C ASP A 388 -17.28 29.70 12.27
N PRO A 389 -16.75 28.76 11.47
CA PRO A 389 -15.42 28.17 11.67
C PRO A 389 -14.29 29.19 11.86
N LYS A 390 -14.43 30.41 11.31
CA LYS A 390 -13.43 31.48 11.45
C LYS A 390 -13.28 31.97 12.89
N GLU A 391 -14.31 31.82 13.72
CA GLU A 391 -14.25 32.17 15.14
C GLU A 391 -13.16 31.39 15.89
N ALA A 392 -12.83 30.17 15.43
CA ALA A 392 -11.77 29.35 16.01
C ALA A 392 -10.38 30.00 15.98
N ARG A 393 -10.15 30.98 15.09
CA ARG A 393 -8.89 31.73 14.96
C ARG A 393 -9.07 33.25 15.03
N ALA A 394 -10.28 33.73 15.26
CA ALA A 394 -10.56 35.16 15.34
C ALA A 394 -9.87 35.79 16.57
N GLY A 395 -9.11 36.87 16.33
CA GLY A 395 -8.50 37.69 17.39
C GLY A 395 -7.35 37.02 18.15
N ILE A 396 -6.74 35.97 17.59
CA ILE A 396 -5.59 35.28 18.19
C ILE A 396 -4.45 35.15 17.19
N GLN A 397 -3.21 35.29 17.68
CA GLN A 397 -2.01 34.98 16.93
C GLN A 397 -1.49 33.60 17.35
N GLU A 398 -1.55 32.63 16.44
CA GLU A 398 -1.04 31.28 16.66
C GLU A 398 0.50 31.29 16.72
N MET A 399 1.05 30.77 17.82
CA MET A 399 2.51 30.69 18.03
C MET A 399 3.03 29.29 17.77
N HIS A 400 2.32 28.28 18.27
CA HIS A 400 2.71 26.88 18.10
C HIS A 400 1.52 25.95 18.35
N PHE A 401 1.37 24.97 17.47
CA PHE A 401 0.37 23.91 17.58
C PHE A 401 1.05 22.56 17.79
N LEU A 402 0.71 21.90 18.90
CA LEU A 402 1.14 20.55 19.22
C LEU A 402 0.13 19.56 18.62
N PRO A 403 0.50 18.77 17.59
CA PRO A 403 -0.40 17.83 16.93
C PRO A 403 -0.71 16.59 17.81
N PHE A 404 -1.70 15.80 17.37
CA PHE A 404 -2.12 14.62 18.11
C PHE A 404 -1.04 13.54 18.08
N ASN A 405 -0.72 13.00 19.25
CA ASN A 405 0.16 11.85 19.39
C ASN A 405 -0.56 10.72 20.14
N PRO A 406 -0.58 9.46 19.65
CA PRO A 406 -1.18 8.32 20.34
C PRO A 406 -0.65 8.04 21.75
N THR A 407 0.59 8.44 22.08
CA THR A 407 1.12 8.30 23.45
C THR A 407 0.58 9.38 24.37
N ASP A 408 0.58 10.63 23.92
CA ASP A 408 0.18 11.78 24.75
C ASP A 408 -1.35 11.96 24.76
N LYS A 409 -2.02 11.42 23.74
CA LYS A 409 -3.45 11.46 23.45
C LYS A 409 -4.07 12.86 23.60
N ARG A 410 -3.33 13.89 23.18
CA ARG A 410 -3.74 15.30 23.26
C ARG A 410 -3.23 16.11 22.08
N THR A 411 -3.84 17.27 21.91
CA THR A 411 -3.46 18.36 21.01
C THR A 411 -3.47 19.66 21.80
N ALA A 412 -2.62 20.61 21.46
CA ALA A 412 -2.61 21.91 22.12
C ALA A 412 -2.30 23.05 21.17
N LEU A 413 -2.92 24.20 21.40
CA LEU A 413 -2.59 25.45 20.70
C LEU A 413 -2.06 26.45 21.72
N THR A 414 -0.86 26.99 21.45
CA THR A 414 -0.31 28.15 22.13
C THR A 414 -0.54 29.38 21.26
N TYR A 415 -1.19 30.40 21.81
CA TYR A 415 -1.54 31.61 21.08
C TYR A 415 -1.40 32.86 21.95
N ILE A 416 -1.24 34.02 21.31
CA ILE A 416 -1.28 35.33 21.94
C ILE A 416 -2.64 35.95 21.66
N ASP A 417 -3.32 36.43 22.70
CA ASP A 417 -4.60 37.14 22.56
C ASP A 417 -4.41 38.61 22.11
N ALA A 418 -5.51 39.28 21.78
CA ALA A 418 -5.48 40.71 21.42
C ALA A 418 -4.97 41.63 22.56
N GLY A 419 -4.95 41.15 23.80
CA GLY A 419 -4.39 41.84 24.96
C GLY A 419 -2.88 41.58 25.18
N GLY A 420 -2.24 40.83 24.28
CA GLY A 420 -0.81 40.50 24.35
C GLY A 420 -0.46 39.40 25.35
N LYS A 421 -1.44 38.70 25.94
CA LYS A 421 -1.20 37.60 26.89
C LYS A 421 -1.07 36.27 26.17
N MET A 422 -0.16 35.44 26.66
CA MET A 422 0.05 34.09 26.12
C MET A 422 -0.88 33.09 26.80
N HIS A 423 -1.69 32.43 25.98
CA HIS A 423 -2.62 31.39 26.40
C HIS A 423 -2.24 30.06 25.75
N ARG A 424 -2.52 28.97 26.45
CA ARG A 424 -2.43 27.62 25.92
C ARG A 424 -3.72 26.87 26.18
N VAL A 425 -4.34 26.36 25.13
CA VAL A 425 -5.51 25.49 25.23
C VAL A 425 -5.11 24.09 24.76
N SER A 426 -5.65 23.07 25.41
CA SER A 426 -5.34 21.67 25.13
C SER A 426 -6.63 20.86 25.13
N LYS A 427 -6.74 19.90 24.22
CA LYS A 427 -7.82 18.92 24.20
C LYS A 427 -7.25 17.52 24.04
N GLY A 428 -7.90 16.52 24.63
CA GLY A 428 -7.42 15.15 24.55
C GLY A 428 -8.22 14.15 25.37
N ALA A 429 -7.65 12.95 25.53
CA ALA A 429 -8.20 11.92 26.39
C ALA A 429 -8.36 12.45 27.82
N PRO A 430 -9.54 12.29 28.46
CA PRO A 430 -9.81 12.88 29.76
C PRO A 430 -8.79 12.56 30.85
N GLU A 431 -8.30 11.32 30.91
CA GLU A 431 -7.28 10.91 31.87
C GLU A 431 -5.94 11.64 31.68
N GLN A 432 -5.54 11.87 30.42
CA GLN A 432 -4.29 12.57 30.11
C GLN A 432 -4.41 14.06 30.40
N ILE A 433 -5.56 14.66 30.08
CA ILE A 433 -5.82 16.06 30.40
C ILE A 433 -5.90 16.26 31.92
N LEU A 434 -6.55 15.35 32.65
CA LEU A 434 -6.67 15.40 34.11
C LEU A 434 -5.29 15.39 34.81
N ASN A 435 -4.31 14.67 34.27
CA ASN A 435 -2.93 14.67 34.77
C ASN A 435 -2.20 16.01 34.61
N LEU A 436 -2.69 16.93 33.77
CA LEU A 436 -2.09 18.25 33.55
C LEU A 436 -2.63 19.32 34.50
N VAL A 437 -3.76 19.07 35.15
CA VAL A 437 -4.46 20.08 35.94
C VAL A 437 -3.95 20.07 37.39
N HIS A 438 -3.71 21.26 37.94
CA HIS A 438 -3.21 21.44 39.30
C HIS A 438 -4.17 20.92 40.40
N ASN A 439 -5.48 20.92 40.15
CA ASN A 439 -6.51 20.52 41.11
C ASN A 439 -7.01 19.07 40.91
N LYS A 440 -6.19 18.20 40.29
CA LYS A 440 -6.54 16.81 39.97
C LYS A 440 -7.28 16.10 41.11
N SER A 441 -6.73 16.10 42.32
CA SER A 441 -7.26 15.36 43.47
C SER A 441 -8.69 15.75 43.88
N GLU A 442 -9.12 16.99 43.58
CA GLU A 442 -10.45 17.48 43.92
C GLU A 442 -11.50 17.09 42.88
N ILE A 443 -11.13 17.13 41.60
CA ILE A 443 -12.07 16.94 40.48
C ILE A 443 -12.10 15.52 39.93
N GLU A 444 -11.06 14.71 40.19
CA GLU A 444 -10.86 13.38 39.62
C GLU A 444 -12.08 12.47 39.77
N ARG A 445 -12.66 12.36 40.97
CA ARG A 445 -13.87 11.53 41.19
C ARG A 445 -15.06 11.98 40.35
N ARG A 446 -15.27 13.30 40.25
CA ARG A 446 -16.40 13.85 39.49
C ARG A 446 -16.19 13.68 37.99
N VAL A 447 -14.95 13.86 37.51
CA VAL A 447 -14.57 13.63 36.11
C VAL A 447 -14.80 12.15 35.72
N HIS A 448 -14.34 11.20 36.53
CA HIS A 448 -14.57 9.77 36.28
C HIS A 448 -16.05 9.40 36.25
N ALA A 449 -16.86 9.93 37.17
CA ALA A 449 -18.31 9.68 37.18
C ALA A 449 -19.00 10.21 35.90
N VAL A 450 -18.58 11.36 35.38
CA VAL A 450 -19.10 11.91 34.11
C VAL A 450 -18.66 11.05 32.91
N ILE A 451 -17.41 10.59 32.89
CA ILE A 451 -16.90 9.71 31.83
C ILE A 451 -17.70 8.41 31.80
N GLU A 452 -17.97 7.80 32.96
CA GLU A 452 -18.74 6.57 33.08
C GLU A 452 -20.19 6.79 32.59
N LYS A 453 -20.82 7.89 32.98
CA LYS A 453 -22.16 8.28 32.48
C LYS A 453 -22.20 8.48 30.96
N PHE A 454 -21.13 9.00 30.35
CA PHE A 454 -21.02 9.09 28.89
C PHE A 454 -20.83 7.70 28.26
N ALA A 455 -20.02 6.84 28.86
CA ALA A 455 -19.77 5.48 28.39
C ALA A 455 -21.03 4.60 28.44
N GLU A 456 -21.84 4.69 29.51
CA GLU A 456 -23.15 4.02 29.61
C GLU A 456 -24.10 4.41 28.48
N ARG A 457 -23.99 5.66 28.00
CA ARG A 457 -24.76 6.18 26.85
C ARG A 457 -24.10 5.90 25.50
N GLY A 458 -22.96 5.21 25.47
CA GLY A 458 -22.21 4.92 24.25
C GLY A 458 -21.47 6.13 23.64
N LEU A 459 -21.33 7.22 24.39
CA LEU A 459 -20.68 8.45 23.95
C LEU A 459 -19.17 8.42 24.23
N ARG A 460 -18.38 9.01 23.33
CA ARG A 460 -16.95 9.27 23.58
C ARG A 460 -16.78 10.53 24.40
N SER A 461 -15.85 10.51 25.35
CA SER A 461 -15.48 11.66 26.17
C SER A 461 -14.21 12.32 25.63
N LEU A 462 -14.21 13.66 25.60
CA LEU A 462 -13.06 14.49 25.27
C LEU A 462 -12.97 15.58 26.34
N ALA A 463 -11.79 15.80 26.90
CA ALA A 463 -11.58 16.86 27.87
C ALA A 463 -10.84 18.03 27.25
N VAL A 464 -11.09 19.22 27.77
CA VAL A 464 -10.45 20.47 27.39
C VAL A 464 -9.84 21.11 28.63
N ALA A 465 -8.60 21.57 28.52
CA ALA A 465 -7.93 22.35 29.54
C ALA A 465 -7.41 23.66 28.95
N TYR A 466 -7.31 24.69 29.80
CA TYR A 466 -6.71 25.95 29.43
C TYR A 466 -5.68 26.36 30.51
N GLN A 467 -4.64 27.05 30.06
CA GLN A 467 -3.60 27.64 30.88
C GLN A 467 -3.34 29.07 30.38
N VAL A 468 -3.17 29.99 31.32
CA VAL A 468 -2.76 31.36 31.05
C VAL A 468 -1.38 31.55 31.68
N ASN A 469 -0.38 31.93 30.88
CA ASN A 469 0.90 32.38 31.43
C ASN A 469 0.79 33.89 31.66
N ASN A 470 0.92 34.30 32.92
CA ASN A 470 1.00 35.71 33.30
C ASN A 470 2.38 36.28 33.01
#